data_AF-A0A3B8JVY8-F1
#
_entry.id   AF-A0A3B8JVY8-F1
#
_cell.length_a   1.000
_cell.length_b   1.000
_cell.length_c   1.000
_cell.angle_alpha   90.00
_cell.angle_beta   90.00
_cell.angle_gamma   90.00
#
_symmetry.space_group_name_H-M   'P 1'
#
loop_
_entity.id
_entity.type
_entity.pdbx_description
1 polymer ?
#
loop_
_entity_poly.entity_id
_entity_poly.type
_entity_poly.pdbx_seq_one_letter_code
_entity_poly.pdbx_strand_id
1 'polypeptide(L)'
;NLKEKVDTLIVIPNDKLLQVVDKRTPLIEAFRIADDVLRQGVQGISDLIAIPGLINLDFADVRAIMQETGTALMGVGVSSGENSAVQAAKAAIFSPLLETSIDGARGVLINITGGSNLSLFEIHEAAETVADAADPDANIIFGAVIDEQLKDESRVTVIATGFDKKPSPKKEDGVLRPGLNDTDIDIPAFLRRRRSGA
;
A
#
# COMPACT_ATOMS: atom_id res chain seq x y z
N ASN A 1 -2.67 24.63 4.34
CA ASN A 1 -2.75 23.20 4.65
C ASN A 1 -2.88 22.39 3.36
N LEU A 2 -1.82 21.69 2.95
CA LEU A 2 -1.87 20.81 1.77
C LEU A 2 -2.64 19.52 2.08
N LYS A 3 -2.52 19.02 3.31
CA LYS A 3 -3.21 17.82 3.84
C LYS A 3 -4.74 17.86 3.69
N GLU A 4 -5.36 19.04 3.76
CA GLU A 4 -6.81 19.23 3.62
C GLU A 4 -7.29 19.26 2.14
N LYS A 5 -6.36 19.26 1.18
CA LYS A 5 -6.66 19.41 -0.25
C LYS A 5 -6.25 18.19 -1.08
N VAL A 6 -5.74 17.14 -0.44
CA VAL A 6 -5.24 15.93 -1.09
C VAL A 6 -5.81 14.69 -0.41
N ASP A 7 -6.03 13.63 -1.17
CA ASP A 7 -6.48 12.34 -0.65
C ASP A 7 -5.38 11.64 0.17
N THR A 8 -4.15 11.70 -0.34
CA THR A 8 -2.93 11.18 0.30
C THR A 8 -1.81 12.21 0.20
N LEU A 9 -1.08 12.41 1.30
CA LEU A 9 0.12 13.22 1.38
C LEU A 9 1.32 12.32 1.69
N ILE A 10 2.17 12.06 0.69
CA ILE A 10 3.44 11.37 0.89
C ILE A 10 4.47 12.39 1.39
N VAL A 11 5.04 12.14 2.56
CA VAL A 11 6.07 13.00 3.16
C VAL A 11 7.42 12.32 3.05
N ILE A 12 8.38 13.00 2.42
CA ILE A 12 9.77 12.52 2.32
C ILE A 12 10.65 13.46 3.15
N PRO A 13 11.11 13.03 4.33
CA PRO A 13 11.94 13.85 5.20
C PRO A 13 13.37 13.95 4.66
N ASN A 14 13.76 15.12 4.15
CA ASN A 14 15.12 15.34 3.64
C ASN A 14 16.22 15.09 4.69
N ASP A 15 15.91 15.25 5.99
CA ASP A 15 16.85 14.95 7.07
C ASP A 15 17.27 13.48 7.11
N LYS A 16 16.46 12.57 6.57
CA LYS A 16 16.78 11.14 6.47
C LYS A 16 17.73 10.83 5.33
N LEU A 17 17.83 11.71 4.33
CA LEU A 17 18.84 11.58 3.28
C LEU A 17 20.25 11.59 3.89
N LEU A 18 20.46 12.32 4.99
CA LEU A 18 21.72 12.35 5.73
C LEU A 18 22.13 10.98 6.31
N GLN A 19 21.20 10.03 6.44
CA GLN A 19 21.46 8.67 6.92
C GLN A 19 21.89 7.72 5.80
N VAL A 20 21.58 8.06 4.55
CA VAL A 20 21.92 7.27 3.34
C VAL A 20 23.08 7.87 2.55
N VAL A 21 23.52 9.10 2.84
CA VAL A 21 24.65 9.76 2.17
C VAL A 21 25.91 9.79 3.02
N ASP A 22 27.07 9.73 2.36
CA ASP A 22 28.36 9.92 3.01
C ASP A 22 28.56 11.38 3.44
N LYS A 23 29.32 11.60 4.53
CA LYS A 23 29.61 12.96 5.06
C LYS A 23 30.34 13.87 4.07
N ARG A 24 30.85 13.33 2.97
CA ARG A 24 31.57 14.06 1.92
C ARG A 24 30.73 14.27 0.65
N THR A 25 29.52 13.71 0.61
CA THR A 25 28.61 13.82 -0.54
C THR A 25 28.25 15.30 -0.76
N PRO A 26 28.51 15.87 -1.96
CA PRO A 26 28.10 17.22 -2.31
C PRO A 26 26.58 17.40 -2.21
N LEU A 27 26.14 18.62 -1.88
CA LEU A 27 24.72 18.95 -1.71
C LEU A 27 23.86 18.56 -2.93
N ILE A 28 24.37 18.79 -4.14
CA ILE A 28 23.67 18.45 -5.39
C ILE A 28 23.43 16.93 -5.49
N GLU A 29 24.42 16.13 -5.10
CA GLU A 29 24.32 14.68 -5.15
C GLU A 29 23.36 14.14 -4.07
N ALA A 30 23.34 14.76 -2.89
CA ALA A 30 22.36 14.44 -1.86
C ALA A 30 20.91 14.72 -2.30
N PHE A 31 20.66 15.82 -3.01
CA PHE A 31 19.32 16.10 -3.57
C PHE A 31 18.91 15.14 -4.67
N ARG A 32 19.86 14.63 -5.48
CA ARG A 32 19.55 13.62 -6.50
C ARG A 32 18.98 12.35 -5.89
N ILE A 33 19.33 12.02 -4.64
CA ILE A 33 18.77 10.86 -3.94
C ILE A 33 17.31 11.12 -3.54
N ALA A 34 16.99 12.33 -3.08
CA ALA A 34 15.60 12.72 -2.83
C ALA A 34 14.75 12.63 -4.10
N ASP A 35 15.29 13.15 -5.21
CA ASP A 35 14.65 13.10 -6.52
C ASP A 35 14.47 11.65 -7.00
N ASP A 36 15.43 10.77 -6.69
CA ASP A 36 15.35 9.34 -6.99
C ASP A 36 14.20 8.67 -6.23
N VAL A 37 14.07 8.94 -4.94
CA VAL A 37 12.96 8.42 -4.10
C VAL A 37 11.62 8.93 -4.62
N LEU A 38 11.51 10.22 -4.91
CA LEU A 38 10.29 10.81 -5.49
C LEU A 38 9.93 10.14 -6.82
N ARG A 39 10.92 9.96 -7.71
CA ARG A 39 10.75 9.27 -8.98
C ARG A 39 10.26 7.85 -8.76
N GLN A 40 10.89 7.09 -7.86
CA GLN A 40 10.53 5.71 -7.55
C GLN A 40 9.11 5.59 -6.99
N GLY A 41 8.64 6.58 -6.22
CA GLY A 41 7.28 6.60 -5.67
C GLY A 41 6.23 6.80 -6.74
N VAL A 42 6.43 7.81 -7.58
CA VAL A 42 5.53 8.09 -8.71
C VAL A 42 5.55 6.94 -9.70
N GLN A 43 6.73 6.40 -10.02
CA GLN A 43 6.91 5.26 -10.92
C GLN A 43 6.22 4.02 -10.36
N GLY A 44 6.41 3.70 -9.07
CA GLY A 44 5.80 2.51 -8.46
C GLY A 44 4.28 2.51 -8.50
N ILE A 45 3.62 3.66 -8.26
CA ILE A 45 2.16 3.76 -8.36
C ILE A 45 1.72 3.71 -9.83
N SER A 46 2.44 4.42 -10.69
CA SER A 46 2.08 4.55 -12.10
C SER A 46 2.22 3.22 -12.85
N ASP A 47 3.28 2.46 -12.56
CA ASP A 47 3.56 1.17 -13.19
C ASP A 47 2.53 0.12 -12.82
N LEU A 48 2.07 0.12 -11.57
CA LEU A 48 0.99 -0.76 -11.12
C LEU A 48 -0.33 -0.57 -11.87
N ILE A 49 -0.57 0.62 -12.43
CA ILE A 49 -1.80 0.95 -13.15
C ILE A 49 -1.62 0.81 -14.66
N ALA A 50 -0.47 1.26 -15.17
CA ALA A 50 -0.24 1.45 -16.60
C ALA A 50 0.41 0.25 -17.29
N ILE A 51 1.22 -0.53 -16.56
CA ILE A 51 1.97 -1.65 -17.13
C ILE A 51 1.26 -2.94 -16.74
N PRO A 52 0.84 -3.77 -17.72
CA PRO A 52 0.32 -5.10 -17.43
C PRO A 52 1.37 -5.91 -16.66
N GLY A 53 1.12 -6.10 -15.37
CA GLY A 53 1.96 -6.90 -14.48
C GLY A 53 1.66 -8.39 -14.56
N LEU A 54 2.50 -9.20 -13.93
CA LEU A 54 2.19 -10.61 -13.63
C LEU A 54 0.99 -10.69 -12.67
N ILE A 55 0.92 -9.74 -11.74
CA ILE A 55 -0.22 -9.53 -10.85
C ILE A 55 -0.66 -8.09 -11.07
N ASN A 56 -1.70 -7.93 -11.88
CA ASN A 56 -2.23 -6.62 -12.22
C ASN A 56 -3.19 -6.14 -11.13
N LEU A 57 -2.96 -4.92 -10.65
CA LEU A 57 -3.91 -4.21 -9.79
C LEU A 57 -4.79 -3.33 -10.66
N ASP A 58 -6.03 -3.12 -10.26
CA ASP A 58 -6.87 -2.13 -10.92
C ASP A 58 -6.76 -0.76 -10.23
N PHE A 59 -7.25 0.28 -10.91
CA PHE A 59 -7.24 1.62 -10.34
C PHE A 59 -8.17 1.75 -9.11
N ALA A 60 -9.21 0.91 -8.99
CA ALA A 60 -10.13 0.95 -7.87
C ALA A 60 -9.45 0.46 -6.58
N ASP A 61 -8.59 -0.56 -6.69
CA ASP A 61 -7.75 -1.09 -5.61
C ASP A 61 -6.77 -0.03 -5.08
N VAL A 62 -6.02 0.60 -5.98
CA VAL A 62 -5.08 1.68 -5.62
C VAL A 62 -5.83 2.86 -5.00
N ARG A 63 -6.97 3.23 -5.59
CA ARG A 63 -7.82 4.30 -5.05
C ARG A 63 -8.36 3.95 -3.66
N ALA A 64 -8.76 2.70 -3.40
CA ALA A 64 -9.28 2.30 -2.10
C ALA A 64 -8.25 2.47 -0.96
N ILE A 65 -6.95 2.29 -1.24
CA ILE A 65 -5.85 2.49 -0.28
C ILE A 65 -5.42 3.96 -0.16
N MET A 66 -5.50 4.73 -1.24
CA MET A 66 -5.01 6.11 -1.29
C MET A 66 -6.11 7.17 -1.05
N GLN A 67 -7.38 6.79 -1.01
CA GLN A 67 -8.48 7.75 -0.84
C GLN A 67 -8.64 8.17 0.63
N GLU A 68 -8.58 9.49 0.87
CA GLU A 68 -8.77 10.12 2.18
C GLU A 68 -7.94 9.52 3.32
N THR A 69 -6.75 8.98 3.05
CA THR A 69 -5.91 8.32 4.07
C THR A 69 -5.02 9.29 4.82
N GLY A 70 -4.90 10.53 4.35
CA GLY A 70 -4.13 11.57 5.04
C GLY A 70 -2.65 11.39 4.79
N THR A 71 -1.85 11.20 5.83
CA THR A 71 -0.40 11.04 5.68
C THR A 71 -0.05 9.62 5.21
N ALA A 72 0.89 9.53 4.26
CA ALA A 72 1.49 8.29 3.81
C ALA A 72 3.02 8.35 3.92
N LEU A 73 3.60 7.17 4.12
CA LEU A 73 5.04 6.95 4.18
C LEU A 73 5.44 5.99 3.07
N MET A 74 6.66 6.15 2.58
CA MET A 74 7.19 5.37 1.47
C MET A 74 8.55 4.79 1.82
N GLY A 75 8.70 3.48 1.58
CA GLY A 75 9.95 2.75 1.68
C GLY A 75 10.31 2.13 0.34
N VAL A 76 11.59 2.16 -0.01
CA VAL A 76 12.10 1.45 -1.19
C VAL A 76 13.26 0.56 -0.78
N GLY A 77 13.24 -0.66 -1.31
CA GLY A 77 14.33 -1.61 -1.20
C GLY A 77 14.71 -2.13 -2.57
N VAL A 78 16.01 -2.36 -2.76
CA VAL A 78 16.58 -2.97 -3.96
C VAL A 78 17.50 -4.09 -3.51
N SER A 79 17.40 -5.23 -4.17
CA SER A 79 18.30 -6.35 -3.93
C SER A 79 18.51 -7.12 -5.23
N SER A 80 19.60 -7.86 -5.32
CA SER A 80 19.89 -8.73 -6.46
C SER A 80 20.29 -10.13 -6.00
N GLY A 81 20.22 -11.09 -6.92
CA GLY A 81 20.56 -12.48 -6.66
C GLY A 81 19.38 -13.32 -6.15
N GLU A 82 19.69 -14.39 -5.44
CA GLU A 82 18.69 -15.34 -4.93
C GLU A 82 17.87 -14.74 -3.79
N ASN A 83 16.55 -14.94 -3.80
CA ASN A 83 15.61 -14.32 -2.87
C ASN A 83 15.63 -12.77 -2.92
N SER A 84 15.95 -12.20 -4.09
CA SER A 84 16.07 -10.75 -4.26
C SER A 84 14.78 -10.02 -3.90
N ALA A 85 13.60 -10.58 -4.21
CA ALA A 85 12.32 -9.98 -3.85
C ALA A 85 12.14 -9.86 -2.32
N VAL A 86 12.45 -10.92 -1.58
CA VAL A 86 12.31 -10.96 -0.11
C VAL A 86 13.30 -10.01 0.55
N GLN A 87 14.55 -9.98 0.09
CA GLN A 87 15.56 -9.06 0.63
C GLN A 87 15.23 -7.61 0.31
N ALA A 88 14.73 -7.33 -0.90
CA ALA A 88 14.24 -6.00 -1.27
C ALA A 88 13.03 -5.58 -0.42
N ALA A 89 12.09 -6.48 -0.15
CA ALA A 89 10.97 -6.21 0.76
C ALA A 89 11.44 -5.86 2.17
N LYS A 90 12.40 -6.61 2.72
CA LYS A 90 13.03 -6.29 4.02
C LYS A 90 13.70 -4.92 4.01
N ALA A 91 14.46 -4.61 2.96
CA ALA A 91 15.10 -3.31 2.82
C ALA A 91 14.07 -2.17 2.72
N ALA A 92 12.91 -2.43 2.07
CA ALA A 92 11.84 -1.45 1.95
C ALA A 92 11.17 -1.15 3.30
N ILE A 93 10.83 -2.17 4.10
CA ILE A 93 10.18 -1.98 5.42
C ILE A 93 11.11 -1.37 6.48
N PHE A 94 12.42 -1.57 6.35
CA PHE A 94 13.44 -0.96 7.22
C PHE A 94 14.07 0.28 6.61
N SER A 95 13.46 0.86 5.56
CA SER A 95 14.01 2.03 4.89
C SER A 95 14.05 3.24 5.84
N PRO A 96 15.17 4.01 5.87
CA PRO A 96 15.29 5.21 6.72
C PRO A 96 14.24 6.29 6.47
N LEU A 97 13.53 6.21 5.34
CA LEU A 97 12.47 7.11 4.91
C LEU A 97 11.11 6.81 5.57
N LEU A 98 10.95 5.61 6.14
CA LEU A 98 9.82 5.24 6.97
C LEU A 98 10.08 5.76 8.39
N GLU A 99 9.55 6.94 8.69
CA GLU A 99 9.75 7.61 9.99
C GLU A 99 9.12 6.82 11.15
N THR A 100 7.95 6.24 10.90
CA THR A 100 7.28 5.26 11.76
C THR A 100 7.43 3.91 11.06
N SER A 101 7.69 2.84 11.81
CA SER A 101 7.53 1.49 11.30
C SER A 101 6.20 1.36 10.57
N ILE A 102 6.10 0.47 9.57
CA ILE A 102 4.82 0.23 8.88
C ILE A 102 3.71 -0.31 9.80
N ASP A 103 4.08 -0.65 11.04
CA ASP A 103 3.17 -0.91 12.16
C ASP A 103 2.16 0.23 12.36
N GLY A 104 0.87 -0.12 12.42
CA GLY A 104 -0.25 0.80 12.52
C GLY A 104 -0.75 1.39 11.19
N ALA A 105 -0.13 1.06 10.05
CA ALA A 105 -0.68 1.39 8.74
C ALA A 105 -1.93 0.54 8.45
N ARG A 106 -3.03 1.19 8.07
CA ARG A 106 -4.29 0.50 7.71
C ARG A 106 -4.37 0.11 6.25
N GLY A 107 -3.60 0.79 5.41
CA GLY A 107 -3.49 0.51 4.00
C GLY A 107 -2.03 0.36 3.64
N VAL A 108 -1.68 -0.73 2.97
CA VAL A 108 -0.32 -0.95 2.47
C VAL A 108 -0.40 -1.32 1.01
N LEU A 109 0.30 -0.55 0.17
CA LEU A 109 0.48 -0.84 -1.24
C LEU A 109 1.92 -1.29 -1.46
N ILE A 110 2.08 -2.46 -2.07
CA ILE A 110 3.39 -3.07 -2.35
C ILE A 110 3.52 -3.19 -3.87
N ASN A 111 4.54 -2.58 -4.44
CA ASN A 111 4.92 -2.82 -5.84
C ASN A 111 6.21 -3.62 -5.87
N ILE A 112 6.18 -4.78 -6.52
CA ILE A 112 7.35 -5.62 -6.74
C ILE A 112 7.69 -5.54 -8.23
N THR A 113 8.88 -5.05 -8.55
CA THR A 113 9.38 -4.98 -9.92
C THR A 113 10.69 -5.74 -10.00
N GLY A 114 10.83 -6.64 -10.96
CA GLY A 114 12.09 -7.34 -11.18
C GLY A 114 12.14 -8.00 -12.55
N GLY A 115 13.26 -8.65 -12.84
CA GLY A 115 13.46 -9.28 -14.15
C GLY A 115 12.63 -10.54 -14.35
N SER A 116 12.84 -11.19 -15.50
CA SER A 116 12.17 -12.44 -15.91
C SER A 116 12.38 -13.62 -14.96
N ASN A 117 13.31 -13.48 -14.02
CA ASN A 117 13.70 -14.51 -13.07
C ASN A 117 12.83 -14.52 -11.80
N LEU A 118 11.96 -13.51 -11.62
CA LEU A 118 11.02 -13.44 -10.51
C LEU A 118 10.04 -14.62 -10.52
N SER A 119 10.06 -15.41 -9.45
CA SER A 119 9.10 -16.49 -9.24
C SER A 119 7.87 -16.01 -8.47
N LEU A 120 6.72 -16.66 -8.70
CA LEU A 120 5.51 -16.41 -7.90
C LEU A 120 5.74 -16.70 -6.40
N PHE A 121 6.61 -17.66 -6.10
CA PHE A 121 6.96 -18.03 -4.72
C PHE A 121 7.71 -16.89 -4.02
N GLU A 122 8.73 -16.31 -4.65
CA GLU A 122 9.45 -15.16 -4.09
C GLU A 122 8.56 -13.92 -3.92
N ILE A 123 7.64 -13.67 -4.86
CA ILE A 123 6.65 -12.60 -4.76
C ILE A 123 5.76 -12.81 -3.52
N HIS A 124 5.31 -14.04 -3.31
CA HIS A 124 4.47 -14.39 -2.17
C HIS A 124 5.21 -14.21 -0.84
N GLU A 125 6.43 -14.74 -0.71
CA GLU A 125 7.24 -14.58 0.51
C GLU A 125 7.58 -13.10 0.79
N ALA A 126 7.83 -12.31 -0.26
CA ALA A 126 8.06 -10.88 -0.13
C ALA A 126 6.80 -10.16 0.39
N ALA A 127 5.62 -10.52 -0.12
CA ALA A 127 4.36 -9.97 0.36
C ALA A 127 4.05 -10.37 1.81
N GLU A 128 4.28 -11.64 2.19
CA GLU A 128 4.15 -12.11 3.58
C GLU A 128 5.08 -11.34 4.52
N THR A 129 6.33 -11.12 4.11
CA THR A 129 7.31 -10.36 4.92
C THR A 129 6.83 -8.94 5.24
N VAL A 130 6.17 -8.28 4.29
CA VAL A 130 5.61 -6.94 4.52
C VAL A 130 4.34 -7.02 5.36
N ALA A 131 3.49 -8.03 5.13
CA ALA A 131 2.27 -8.25 5.88
C ALA A 131 2.54 -8.51 7.37
N ASP A 132 3.56 -9.31 7.69
CA ASP A 132 3.97 -9.62 9.06
C ASP A 132 4.46 -8.38 9.83
N ALA A 133 4.95 -7.37 9.12
CA ALA A 133 5.42 -6.12 9.70
C ALA A 133 4.33 -5.04 9.76
N ALA A 134 3.21 -5.20 9.04
CA ALA A 134 2.06 -4.30 9.03
C ALA A 134 1.05 -4.65 10.15
N ASP A 135 0.02 -3.81 10.31
CA ASP A 135 -1.07 -4.10 11.23
C ASP A 135 -1.88 -5.34 10.75
N PRO A 136 -2.25 -6.29 11.63
CA PRO A 136 -3.03 -7.48 11.25
C PRO A 136 -4.38 -7.17 10.59
N ASP A 137 -4.94 -5.98 10.84
CA ASP A 137 -6.18 -5.51 10.24
C ASP A 137 -5.96 -4.64 8.99
N ALA A 138 -4.71 -4.45 8.56
CA ALA A 138 -4.36 -3.66 7.38
C ALA A 138 -4.91 -4.29 6.09
N ASN A 139 -5.43 -3.43 5.21
CA ASN A 139 -5.72 -3.82 3.84
C ASN A 139 -4.42 -3.75 3.03
N ILE A 140 -3.93 -4.91 2.59
CA ILE A 140 -2.67 -5.02 1.86
C ILE A 140 -2.98 -5.33 0.40
N ILE A 141 -2.45 -4.50 -0.48
CA ILE A 141 -2.57 -4.66 -1.92
C ILE A 141 -1.16 -4.75 -2.48
N PHE A 142 -0.88 -5.82 -3.20
CA PHE A 142 0.42 -6.00 -3.84
C PHE A 142 0.26 -6.25 -5.33
N GLY A 143 1.14 -5.65 -6.12
CA GLY A 143 1.25 -5.89 -7.55
C GLY A 143 2.67 -6.28 -7.91
N ALA A 144 2.78 -6.98 -9.04
CA ALA A 144 4.05 -7.49 -9.52
C ALA A 144 4.21 -7.17 -11.01
N VAL A 145 5.30 -6.49 -11.35
CA VAL A 145 5.63 -6.08 -12.72
C VAL A 145 6.96 -6.71 -13.13
N ILE A 146 7.03 -7.21 -14.36
CA ILE A 146 8.27 -7.74 -14.92
C ILE A 146 8.92 -6.64 -15.77
N ASP A 147 10.16 -6.27 -15.42
CA ASP A 147 11.01 -5.37 -16.19
C ASP A 147 12.29 -6.10 -16.60
N GLU A 148 12.39 -6.45 -17.88
CA GLU A 148 13.54 -7.16 -18.45
C GLU A 148 14.87 -6.38 -18.30
N GLN A 149 14.80 -5.06 -18.09
CA GLN A 149 16.00 -4.24 -17.87
C GLN A 149 16.68 -4.54 -16.53
N LEU A 150 15.93 -5.03 -15.54
CA LEU A 150 16.42 -5.29 -14.19
C LEU A 150 17.20 -6.61 -14.07
N LYS A 151 17.08 -7.54 -15.03
CA LYS A 151 17.77 -8.84 -15.04
C LYS A 151 17.62 -9.63 -13.73
N ASP A 152 18.63 -9.59 -12.85
CA ASP A 152 18.68 -10.29 -11.56
C ASP A 152 18.39 -9.37 -10.36
N GLU A 153 18.02 -8.11 -10.63
CA GLU A 153 17.61 -7.12 -9.62
C GLU A 153 16.09 -7.18 -9.40
N SER A 154 15.69 -7.10 -8.14
CA SER A 154 14.33 -6.86 -7.70
C SER A 154 14.27 -5.57 -6.89
N ARG A 155 13.26 -4.75 -7.20
CA ARG A 155 12.93 -3.51 -6.50
C ARG A 155 11.56 -3.67 -5.87
N VAL A 156 11.46 -3.36 -4.59
CA VAL A 156 10.21 -3.36 -3.84
C VAL A 156 9.95 -1.97 -3.32
N THR A 157 8.79 -1.43 -3.66
CA THR A 157 8.29 -0.15 -3.14
C THR A 157 7.11 -0.43 -2.23
N VAL A 158 7.17 0.04 -0.99
CA VAL A 158 6.10 -0.06 0.00
C VAL A 158 5.56 1.33 0.28
N ILE A 159 4.25 1.50 0.17
CA ILE A 159 3.54 2.73 0.50
C ILE A 159 2.55 2.39 1.61
N ALA A 160 2.79 2.93 2.79
CA ALA A 160 1.95 2.75 3.96
C ALA A 160 1.07 3.99 4.16
N THR A 161 -0.22 3.80 4.35
CA THR A 161 -1.23 4.86 4.49
C THR A 161 -2.14 4.60 5.69
N GLY A 162 -2.82 5.66 6.15
CA GLY A 162 -3.89 5.52 7.15
C GLY A 162 -3.41 5.50 8.61
N PHE A 163 -2.19 5.98 8.88
CA PHE A 163 -1.64 6.13 10.25
C PHE A 163 -2.50 7.03 11.15
N ASP A 164 -3.24 7.99 10.57
CA ASP A 164 -4.05 8.97 11.32
C ASP A 164 -5.47 8.50 11.65
N LYS A 165 -5.93 7.38 11.06
CA LYS A 165 -7.31 6.91 11.25
C LYS A 165 -7.38 6.01 12.49
N LYS A 166 -8.04 6.50 13.55
CA LYS A 166 -8.54 5.63 14.63
C LYS A 166 -9.37 4.48 14.03
N PRO A 167 -9.39 3.29 14.66
CA PRO A 167 -10.22 2.18 14.20
C PRO A 167 -11.67 2.58 14.04
N SER A 168 -12.07 2.78 12.79
CA SER A 168 -13.47 2.67 12.41
C SER A 168 -13.81 1.19 12.46
N PRO A 169 -14.83 0.76 13.21
CA PRO A 169 -15.27 -0.62 13.19
C PRO A 169 -15.59 -1.00 11.74
N LYS A 170 -14.92 -2.06 11.24
CA LYS A 170 -15.22 -2.65 9.93
C LYS A 170 -16.73 -2.90 9.89
N LYS A 171 -17.45 -2.29 8.94
CA LYS A 171 -18.78 -2.78 8.57
C LYS A 171 -18.54 -4.09 7.85
N GLU A 172 -18.81 -5.19 8.53
CA GLU A 172 -18.91 -6.51 7.93
C GLU A 172 -20.07 -6.51 6.93
N ASP A 173 -19.76 -6.45 5.63
CA ASP A 173 -20.71 -6.79 4.58
C ASP A 173 -20.63 -8.30 4.30
N GLY A 174 -21.50 -9.08 4.96
CA GLY A 174 -21.97 -10.44 4.61
C GLY A 174 -21.00 -11.63 4.88
N VAL A 175 -21.41 -12.83 5.29
CA VAL A 175 -22.70 -13.53 5.25
C VAL A 175 -22.67 -14.71 6.23
N LEU A 176 -23.72 -14.89 7.07
CA LEU A 176 -24.52 -16.13 7.24
C LEU A 176 -25.33 -16.06 8.56
N ARG A 177 -26.65 -15.92 8.41
CA ARG A 177 -27.63 -16.18 9.47
C ARG A 177 -27.68 -17.68 9.77
N PRO A 178 -27.65 -18.11 11.04
CA PRO A 178 -28.34 -19.31 11.47
C PRO A 178 -29.55 -18.88 12.30
N GLY A 179 -30.75 -18.98 11.73
CA GLY A 179 -31.98 -18.68 12.45
C GLY A 179 -33.11 -18.20 11.54
N LEU A 180 -33.69 -19.13 10.79
CA LEU A 180 -35.07 -18.99 10.35
C LEU A 180 -35.96 -19.06 11.60
N ASN A 181 -36.44 -17.89 12.07
CA ASN A 181 -37.74 -17.82 12.72
C ASN A 181 -38.70 -17.17 11.72
N ASP A 182 -39.67 -17.97 11.33
CA ASP A 182 -40.65 -17.74 10.28
C ASP A 182 -41.80 -16.89 10.84
N THR A 183 -41.60 -15.58 11.02
CA THR A 183 -42.67 -14.56 11.09
C THR A 183 -42.05 -13.18 11.00
N ASP A 184 -42.34 -12.50 9.89
CA ASP A 184 -42.49 -11.03 9.72
C ASP A 184 -41.88 -10.58 8.38
N ILE A 185 -42.53 -11.06 7.31
CA ILE A 185 -42.40 -10.52 5.96
C ILE A 185 -42.94 -9.09 5.97
N ASP A 186 -42.12 -8.17 5.48
CA ASP A 186 -42.38 -6.75 5.30
C ASP A 186 -43.77 -6.47 4.71
N ILE A 187 -44.58 -5.74 5.48
CA ILE A 187 -45.83 -5.16 4.99
C ILE A 187 -45.47 -3.98 4.08
N PRO A 188 -45.90 -3.99 2.79
CA PRO A 188 -45.62 -2.87 1.89
C PRO A 188 -46.22 -1.54 2.37
N ALA A 189 -45.52 -0.45 2.11
CA ALA A 189 -45.80 0.89 2.64
C ALA A 189 -47.23 1.42 2.42
N PHE A 190 -47.99 0.89 1.46
CA PHE A 190 -49.36 1.33 1.16
C PHE A 190 -50.42 0.85 2.17
N LEU A 191 -50.12 -0.15 3.02
CA LEU A 191 -51.03 -0.64 4.07
C LEU A 191 -50.94 0.13 5.40
N ARG A 192 -49.97 1.05 5.56
CA ARG A 192 -49.77 1.79 6.83
C ARG A 192 -50.75 2.95 7.04
N ARG A 193 -51.46 3.39 5.99
CA ARG A 193 -52.23 4.66 6.01
C ARG A 193 -53.71 4.55 6.40
N ARG A 194 -54.18 3.38 6.86
CA ARG A 194 -55.62 3.15 7.17
C ARG A 194 -55.93 2.89 8.65
N ARG A 195 -54.99 3.18 9.57
CA ARG A 195 -55.18 2.99 11.03
C ARG A 195 -54.99 4.24 11.90
N SER A 196 -54.90 5.44 11.33
CA SER A 196 -54.89 6.70 12.08
C SER A 196 -56.13 7.50 11.70
N GLY A 197 -57.24 7.24 12.38
CA GLY A 197 -58.53 7.88 12.12
C GLY A 197 -59.65 7.21 12.89
N ALA A 198 -59.52 7.21 14.21
CA ALA A 198 -60.65 7.19 15.15
C ALA A 198 -60.52 8.48 15.97
#